data_AF-A0A327WV26-F1
#
_entry.id   AF-A0A327WV26-F1
#
_cell.length_a   1.000
_cell.length_b   1.000
_cell.length_c   1.000
_cell.angle_alpha   90.00
_cell.angle_beta   90.00
_cell.angle_gamma   90.00
#
_symmetry.space_group_name_H-M   'P 1'
#
loop_
_entity.id
_entity.type
_entity.pdbx_description
1 polymer ?
#
loop_
_entity_poly.entity_id
_entity_poly.type
_entity_poly.pdbx_seq_one_letter_code
_entity_poly.pdbx_strand_id
1 'polypeptide(L)'
;MYIDSKKFDYSKFSYPDASRLVERDKQFVKEAYQKWVKDSVDEIVDRQWEVDDLGVVEQSGDFAKLLKEAEFTYSLGAYTSTISLVGVCAEDLCRFFANFAGHNLDSLSQFNRVNQLVSLGAITQGVADKFHAIRGLRNDCLHYNEGFKQKDSAALKGDALTALNSLKCVYGEILGVVDYSTVESSKFLEIFSKIADEAASSDPGKLGIEEATVRMRNVFASAFGVDLSMNNSGRPVYKTSIYQVEGIDPDGEPAELSLRDMANGLIVIIDLTAGDLRKIEGEKIDEGSIVAASLTSVPNNLEITASWRLVGDVRKVG
;
A
#
# COMPACT_ATOMS: atom_id res chain seq x y z
N MET A 1 -24.90 -26.58 -10.41
CA MET A 1 -24.01 -27.76 -10.41
C MET A 1 -22.65 -27.32 -9.88
N TYR A 2 -22.13 -27.98 -8.86
CA TYR A 2 -20.76 -27.75 -8.37
C TYR A 2 -19.85 -28.83 -8.94
N ILE A 3 -18.76 -28.45 -9.60
CA ILE A 3 -17.78 -29.37 -10.19
C ILE A 3 -16.45 -29.17 -9.48
N ASP A 4 -16.01 -30.19 -8.75
CA ASP A 4 -14.70 -30.23 -8.08
C ASP A 4 -13.83 -31.31 -8.70
N SER A 5 -13.24 -31.00 -9.86
CA SER A 5 -12.39 -31.90 -10.64
C SER A 5 -11.06 -31.23 -10.98
N LYS A 6 -10.42 -30.65 -9.96
CA LYS A 6 -9.18 -29.86 -10.12
C LYS A 6 -7.93 -30.69 -10.34
N LYS A 7 -7.96 -31.99 -10.03
CA LYS A 7 -6.78 -32.87 -10.04
C LYS A 7 -7.11 -34.18 -10.72
N PHE A 8 -6.21 -34.65 -11.56
CA PHE A 8 -6.24 -36.00 -12.09
C PHE A 8 -5.71 -37.00 -11.04
N ASP A 9 -6.29 -38.19 -10.97
CA ASP A 9 -5.82 -39.26 -10.09
C ASP A 9 -4.63 -40.00 -10.73
N TYR A 10 -3.43 -39.67 -10.23
CA TYR A 10 -2.17 -40.25 -10.69
C TYR A 10 -1.78 -41.55 -9.98
N SER A 11 -2.60 -42.10 -9.08
CA SER A 11 -2.30 -43.32 -8.32
C SER A 11 -2.02 -44.56 -9.18
N LYS A 12 -2.44 -44.53 -10.44
CA LYS A 12 -2.29 -45.62 -11.41
C LYS A 12 -0.91 -45.68 -12.09
N PHE A 13 -0.05 -44.67 -11.89
CA PHE A 13 1.30 -44.60 -12.47
C PHE A 13 2.36 -44.91 -11.42
N SER A 14 3.45 -45.59 -11.81
CA SER A 14 4.60 -45.85 -10.93
C SER A 14 5.57 -44.66 -10.89
N TYR A 15 6.46 -44.65 -9.88
CA TYR A 15 7.60 -43.74 -9.86
C TYR A 15 8.60 -44.07 -10.99
N PRO A 16 9.20 -43.08 -11.67
CA PRO A 16 9.08 -41.62 -11.47
C PRO A 16 7.98 -40.93 -12.29
N ASP A 17 7.21 -41.67 -13.10
CA ASP A 17 6.24 -41.11 -14.04
C ASP A 17 5.11 -40.34 -13.34
N ALA A 18 4.59 -40.86 -12.22
CA ALA A 18 3.57 -40.16 -11.43
C ALA A 18 4.02 -38.76 -10.99
N SER A 19 5.24 -38.64 -10.46
CA SER A 19 5.80 -37.36 -10.00
C SER A 19 5.98 -36.37 -11.14
N ARG A 20 6.50 -36.85 -12.29
CA ARG A 20 6.68 -36.02 -13.49
C ARG A 20 5.34 -35.48 -14.01
N LEU A 21 4.30 -36.31 -14.01
CA LEU A 21 2.97 -35.92 -14.49
C LEU A 21 2.28 -34.92 -13.55
N VAL A 22 2.41 -35.11 -12.24
CA VAL A 22 1.94 -34.14 -11.24
C VAL A 22 2.63 -32.79 -11.44
N GLU A 23 3.94 -32.78 -11.67
CA GLU A 23 4.69 -31.54 -11.84
C GLU A 23 4.34 -30.82 -13.15
N ARG A 24 4.13 -31.57 -14.24
CA ARG A 24 3.61 -31.03 -15.51
C ARG A 24 2.29 -30.29 -15.30
N ASP A 25 1.33 -30.90 -14.59
CA ASP A 25 0.01 -30.28 -14.37
C ASP A 25 0.08 -29.06 -13.47
N LYS A 26 0.89 -29.11 -12.40
CA LYS A 26 1.15 -27.92 -11.56
C LYS A 26 1.75 -26.78 -12.37
N GLN A 27 2.72 -27.07 -13.23
CA GLN A 27 3.36 -26.08 -14.09
C GLN A 27 2.36 -25.46 -15.07
N PHE A 28 1.52 -26.29 -15.70
CA PHE A 28 0.43 -25.79 -16.55
C PHE A 28 -0.53 -24.86 -15.79
N VAL A 29 -0.97 -25.26 -14.59
CA VAL A 29 -1.84 -24.43 -13.75
C VAL A 29 -1.14 -23.11 -13.36
N LYS A 30 0.15 -23.15 -13.04
CA LYS A 30 0.95 -21.96 -12.74
C LYS A 30 0.99 -21.00 -13.93
N GLU A 31 1.24 -21.50 -15.13
CA GLU A 31 1.23 -20.69 -16.37
C GLU A 31 -0.15 -20.08 -16.63
N ALA A 32 -1.22 -20.84 -16.39
CA ALA A 32 -2.59 -20.34 -16.50
C ALA A 32 -2.88 -19.20 -15.50
N TYR A 33 -2.43 -19.31 -14.25
CA TYR A 33 -2.54 -18.23 -13.26
C TYR A 33 -1.72 -17.00 -13.65
N GLN A 34 -0.48 -17.18 -14.12
CA GLN A 34 0.36 -16.06 -14.58
C GLN A 34 -0.30 -15.29 -15.72
N LYS A 35 -0.89 -16.01 -16.70
CA LYS A 35 -1.65 -15.40 -17.78
C LYS A 35 -2.87 -14.66 -17.23
N TRP A 36 -3.65 -15.27 -16.35
CA TRP A 36 -4.82 -14.62 -15.75
C TRP A 36 -4.46 -13.32 -15.02
N VAL A 37 -3.40 -13.32 -14.20
CA VAL A 37 -2.92 -12.10 -13.51
C VAL A 37 -2.55 -11.02 -14.53
N LYS A 38 -1.80 -11.39 -15.58
CA LYS A 38 -1.40 -10.44 -16.63
C LYS A 38 -2.60 -9.85 -17.36
N ASP A 39 -3.58 -10.68 -17.69
CA ASP A 39 -4.77 -10.26 -18.44
C ASP A 39 -5.76 -9.46 -17.56
N SER A 40 -5.68 -9.58 -16.23
CA SER A 40 -6.59 -8.92 -15.28
C SER A 40 -5.99 -7.71 -14.57
N VAL A 41 -4.71 -7.40 -14.79
CA VAL A 41 -3.99 -6.38 -14.00
C VAL A 41 -4.62 -5.00 -14.13
N ASP A 42 -5.04 -4.61 -15.33
CA ASP A 42 -5.66 -3.30 -15.58
C ASP A 42 -6.98 -3.18 -14.81
N GLU A 43 -7.83 -4.22 -14.84
CA GLU A 43 -9.08 -4.20 -14.08
C GLU A 43 -8.86 -4.21 -12.56
N ILE A 44 -7.79 -4.86 -12.08
CA ILE A 44 -7.42 -4.85 -10.66
C ILE A 44 -7.04 -3.44 -10.23
N VAL A 45 -6.23 -2.74 -11.04
CA VAL A 45 -5.81 -1.35 -10.80
C VAL A 45 -7.00 -0.39 -10.88
N ASP A 46 -7.87 -0.54 -11.88
CA ASP A 46 -9.07 0.29 -12.02
C ASP A 46 -9.99 0.17 -10.79
N ARG A 47 -10.20 -1.05 -10.28
CA ARG A 47 -10.98 -1.26 -9.06
C ARG A 47 -10.33 -0.61 -7.84
N GLN A 48 -9.00 -0.57 -7.74
CA GLN A 48 -8.32 0.11 -6.63
C GLN A 48 -8.61 1.62 -6.63
N TRP A 49 -8.72 2.24 -7.80
CA TRP A 49 -9.05 3.67 -7.94
C TRP A 49 -10.51 4.02 -7.61
N GLU A 50 -11.39 3.03 -7.53
CA GLU A 50 -12.78 3.24 -7.12
C GLU A 50 -12.93 3.33 -5.59
N VAL A 51 -11.99 2.75 -4.85
CA VAL A 51 -12.03 2.71 -3.38
C VAL A 51 -11.54 4.05 -2.82
N ASP A 52 -12.29 4.62 -1.88
CA ASP A 52 -11.94 5.91 -1.28
C ASP A 52 -10.62 5.82 -0.49
N ASP A 53 -9.79 6.85 -0.60
CA ASP A 53 -8.61 7.01 0.26
C ASP A 53 -9.03 7.60 1.61
N LEU A 54 -8.79 6.84 2.69
CA LEU A 54 -9.11 7.26 4.05
C LEU A 54 -8.02 8.16 4.65
N GLY A 55 -6.83 8.19 4.04
CA GLY A 55 -5.64 8.76 4.65
C GLY A 55 -5.10 7.91 5.78
N VAL A 56 -4.48 8.55 6.78
CA VAL A 56 -3.90 7.88 7.94
C VAL A 56 -4.85 7.95 9.12
N VAL A 57 -5.15 6.79 9.70
CA VAL A 57 -5.92 6.65 10.96
C VAL A 57 -5.04 5.89 11.94
N GLU A 58 -5.08 6.26 13.22
CA GLU A 58 -4.36 5.51 14.24
C GLU A 58 -4.92 4.09 14.35
N GLN A 59 -4.04 3.10 14.27
CA GLN A 59 -4.46 1.71 14.32
C GLN A 59 -4.98 1.38 15.72
N SER A 60 -6.26 1.03 15.79
CA SER A 60 -6.82 0.31 16.93
C SER A 60 -7.15 -1.12 16.51
N GLY A 61 -6.67 -2.12 17.27
CA GLY A 61 -6.98 -3.53 17.05
C GLY A 61 -6.59 -4.11 15.67
N ASP A 62 -7.25 -5.24 15.33
CA ASP A 62 -7.05 -5.97 14.06
C ASP A 62 -7.92 -5.43 12.91
N PHE A 63 -8.66 -4.32 13.11
CA PHE A 63 -9.57 -3.75 12.11
C PHE A 63 -8.85 -3.37 10.81
N ALA A 64 -7.67 -2.75 10.94
CA ALA A 64 -6.87 -2.35 9.79
C ALA A 64 -6.47 -3.55 8.91
N LYS A 65 -6.27 -4.73 9.51
CA LYS A 65 -5.96 -5.95 8.74
C LYS A 65 -7.16 -6.43 7.94
N LEU A 66 -8.35 -6.51 8.57
CA LEU A 66 -9.58 -6.91 7.89
C LEU A 66 -9.98 -5.93 6.78
N LEU A 67 -9.78 -4.63 7.00
CA LEU A 67 -10.03 -3.60 5.99
C LEU A 67 -9.11 -3.78 4.78
N LYS A 68 -7.80 -3.98 4.99
CA LYS A 68 -6.84 -4.27 3.90
C LYS A 68 -7.19 -5.57 3.15
N GLU A 69 -7.61 -6.62 3.85
CA GLU A 69 -8.08 -7.86 3.20
C GLU A 69 -9.36 -7.62 2.39
N ALA A 70 -10.28 -6.76 2.86
CA ALA A 70 -11.47 -6.38 2.12
C ALA A 70 -11.14 -5.60 0.85
N GLU A 71 -10.21 -4.64 0.91
CA GLU A 71 -9.70 -3.91 -0.26
C GLU A 71 -9.05 -4.85 -1.28
N PHE A 72 -8.21 -5.78 -0.81
CA PHE A 72 -7.55 -6.76 -1.67
C PHE A 72 -8.55 -7.71 -2.34
N THR A 73 -9.54 -8.21 -1.60
CA THR A 73 -10.58 -9.05 -2.21
C THR A 73 -11.45 -8.27 -3.20
N TYR A 74 -11.70 -6.98 -2.94
CA TYR A 74 -12.42 -6.12 -3.87
C TYR A 74 -11.64 -5.91 -5.17
N SER A 75 -10.34 -5.62 -5.09
CA SER A 75 -9.49 -5.40 -6.27
C SER A 75 -9.40 -6.65 -7.15
N LEU A 76 -9.43 -7.84 -6.55
CA LEU A 76 -9.48 -9.12 -7.26
C LEU A 76 -10.87 -9.49 -7.82
N GLY A 77 -11.90 -8.66 -7.61
CA GLY A 77 -13.27 -8.92 -8.07
C GLY A 77 -14.05 -9.92 -7.20
N ALA A 78 -13.58 -10.25 -6.00
CA ALA A 78 -14.22 -11.18 -5.08
C ALA A 78 -15.27 -10.49 -4.19
N TYR A 79 -16.27 -9.86 -4.82
CA TYR A 79 -17.23 -8.95 -4.16
C TYR A 79 -18.01 -9.57 -2.99
N THR A 80 -18.44 -10.83 -3.09
CA THR A 80 -19.11 -11.53 -1.98
C THR A 80 -18.21 -11.66 -0.76
N SER A 81 -16.91 -11.92 -0.97
CA SER A 81 -15.91 -11.98 0.10
C SER A 81 -15.70 -10.61 0.70
N THR A 82 -15.60 -9.56 -0.12
CA THR A 82 -15.51 -8.17 0.35
C THR A 82 -16.68 -7.80 1.24
N ILE A 83 -17.92 -8.00 0.80
CA ILE A 83 -19.14 -7.70 1.58
C ILE A 83 -19.12 -8.45 2.93
N SER A 84 -18.70 -9.71 2.91
CA SER A 84 -18.63 -10.55 4.12
C SER A 84 -17.58 -10.03 5.10
N LEU A 85 -16.36 -9.74 4.63
CA LEU A 85 -15.26 -9.23 5.46
C LEU A 85 -15.57 -7.85 6.03
N VAL A 86 -16.09 -6.93 5.21
CA VAL A 86 -16.54 -5.60 5.64
C VAL A 86 -17.63 -5.71 6.70
N GLY A 87 -18.59 -6.63 6.52
CA GLY A 87 -19.65 -6.87 7.49
C GLY A 87 -19.14 -7.36 8.85
N VAL A 88 -18.13 -8.24 8.86
CA VAL A 88 -17.47 -8.69 10.10
C VAL A 88 -16.70 -7.54 10.75
N CYS A 89 -15.92 -6.80 9.96
CA CYS A 89 -15.14 -5.66 10.44
C CYS A 89 -16.04 -4.57 11.05
N ALA A 90 -17.17 -4.24 10.40
CA ALA A 90 -18.13 -3.26 10.89
C ALA A 90 -18.80 -3.68 12.20
N GLU A 91 -19.13 -4.96 12.37
CA GLU A 91 -19.70 -5.45 13.63
C GLU A 91 -18.68 -5.37 14.77
N ASP A 92 -17.43 -5.74 14.51
CA ASP A 92 -16.38 -5.72 15.52
C ASP A 92 -15.96 -4.29 15.89
N LEU A 93 -15.87 -3.39 14.89
CA LEU A 93 -15.64 -1.95 15.11
C LEU A 93 -16.75 -1.33 15.96
N CYS A 94 -18.01 -1.68 15.70
CA CYS A 94 -19.16 -1.19 16.46
C CYS A 94 -19.10 -1.63 17.94
N ARG A 95 -18.66 -2.87 18.22
CA ARG A 95 -18.44 -3.35 19.60
C ARG A 95 -17.28 -2.64 20.27
N PHE A 96 -16.15 -2.56 19.59
CA PHE A 96 -14.97 -1.86 20.09
C PHE A 96 -15.30 -0.42 20.46
N PHE A 97 -15.99 0.29 19.58
CA PHE A 97 -16.37 1.68 19.83
C PHE A 97 -17.35 1.81 21.00
N ALA A 98 -18.34 0.92 21.12
CA ALA A 98 -19.25 0.94 22.26
C ALA A 98 -18.48 0.82 23.58
N ASN A 99 -17.53 -0.11 23.66
CA ASN A 99 -16.68 -0.30 24.82
C ASN A 99 -15.76 0.91 25.06
N PHE A 100 -15.17 1.47 24.01
CA PHE A 100 -14.34 2.68 24.08
C PHE A 100 -15.12 3.90 24.61
N ALA A 101 -16.39 4.04 24.21
CA ALA A 101 -17.31 5.06 24.71
C ALA A 101 -17.82 4.80 26.15
N GLY A 102 -17.37 3.72 26.79
CA GLY A 102 -17.77 3.37 28.16
C GLY A 102 -19.13 2.68 28.27
N HIS A 103 -19.62 2.09 27.18
CA HIS A 103 -20.93 1.44 27.12
C HIS A 103 -20.80 -0.07 26.85
N ASN A 104 -21.21 -0.90 27.81
CA ASN A 104 -21.27 -2.35 27.60
C ASN A 104 -22.56 -2.72 26.84
N LEU A 105 -22.43 -2.90 25.52
CA LEU A 105 -23.53 -3.22 24.61
C LEU A 105 -23.33 -4.54 23.86
N ASP A 106 -22.46 -5.41 24.35
CA ASP A 106 -22.07 -6.65 23.66
C ASP A 106 -23.21 -7.67 23.56
N SER A 107 -24.14 -7.66 24.52
CA SER A 107 -25.32 -8.53 24.51
C SER A 107 -26.38 -8.13 23.48
N LEU A 108 -26.26 -6.95 22.88
CA LEU A 108 -27.20 -6.45 21.88
C LEU A 108 -26.86 -6.99 20.48
N SER A 109 -27.88 -7.13 19.64
CA SER A 109 -27.67 -7.30 18.20
C SER A 109 -27.00 -6.06 17.60
N GLN A 110 -26.30 -6.20 16.47
CA GLN A 110 -25.70 -5.06 15.77
C GLN A 110 -26.68 -3.91 15.56
N PHE A 111 -27.90 -4.22 15.11
CA PHE A 111 -28.94 -3.23 14.87
C PHE A 111 -29.28 -2.44 16.15
N ASN A 112 -29.50 -3.14 17.26
CA ASN A 112 -29.83 -2.51 18.54
C ASN A 112 -28.64 -1.73 19.09
N ARG A 113 -27.41 -2.24 18.92
CA ARG A 113 -26.18 -1.57 19.37
C ARG A 113 -25.97 -0.24 18.67
N VAL A 114 -26.09 -0.22 17.34
CA VAL A 114 -25.96 1.02 16.54
C VAL A 114 -27.01 2.05 16.98
N ASN A 115 -28.27 1.65 17.10
CA ASN A 115 -29.33 2.58 17.53
C ASN A 115 -29.12 3.08 18.97
N GLN A 116 -28.63 2.23 19.86
CA GLN A 116 -28.31 2.62 21.22
C GLN A 116 -27.16 3.64 21.26
N LEU A 117 -26.10 3.44 20.46
CA LEU A 117 -24.99 4.40 20.35
C LEU A 117 -25.44 5.78 19.86
N VAL A 118 -26.39 5.83 18.91
CA VAL A 118 -27.03 7.10 18.50
C VAL A 118 -27.77 7.74 19.66
N SER A 119 -28.60 6.97 20.38
CA SER A 119 -29.39 7.48 21.50
C SER A 119 -28.53 8.03 22.66
N LEU A 120 -27.31 7.49 22.80
CA LEU A 120 -26.31 7.91 23.78
C LEU A 120 -25.48 9.11 23.29
N GLY A 121 -25.66 9.56 22.05
CA GLY A 121 -24.86 10.61 21.43
C GLY A 121 -23.41 10.20 21.12
N ALA A 122 -23.10 8.91 21.16
CA ALA A 122 -21.76 8.39 20.92
C ALA A 122 -21.39 8.38 19.42
N ILE A 123 -22.38 8.24 18.54
CA ILE A 123 -22.22 8.38 17.08
C ILE A 123 -23.32 9.27 16.50
N THR A 124 -23.05 9.85 15.33
CA THR A 124 -24.06 10.61 14.57
C THR A 124 -25.04 9.67 13.86
N GLN A 125 -26.18 10.21 13.43
CA GLN A 125 -27.11 9.46 12.58
C GLN A 125 -26.45 9.04 11.24
N GLY A 126 -25.55 9.87 10.69
CA GLY A 126 -24.83 9.55 9.45
C GLY A 126 -23.93 8.31 9.58
N VAL A 127 -23.21 8.17 10.70
CA VAL A 127 -22.44 6.96 11.02
C VAL A 127 -23.36 5.75 11.17
N ALA A 128 -24.49 5.91 11.85
CA ALA A 128 -25.45 4.84 12.06
C ALA A 128 -26.07 4.33 10.75
N ASP A 129 -26.42 5.23 9.83
CA ASP A 129 -26.97 4.88 8.52
C ASP A 129 -25.99 4.04 7.71
N LYS A 130 -24.69 4.37 7.76
CA LYS A 130 -23.61 3.60 7.12
C LYS A 130 -23.45 2.21 7.75
N PHE A 131 -23.45 2.11 9.08
CA PHE A 131 -23.45 0.81 9.76
C PHE A 131 -24.65 -0.05 9.36
N HIS A 132 -25.85 0.54 9.28
CA HIS A 132 -27.05 -0.18 8.88
C HIS A 132 -27.03 -0.61 7.41
N ALA A 133 -26.47 0.21 6.52
CA ALA A 133 -26.26 -0.15 5.12
C ALA A 133 -25.33 -1.36 4.99
N ILE A 134 -24.17 -1.33 5.66
CA ILE A 134 -23.22 -2.46 5.70
C ILE A 134 -23.90 -3.71 6.25
N ARG A 135 -24.63 -3.58 7.37
CA ARG A 135 -25.37 -4.70 7.98
C ARG A 135 -26.40 -5.28 7.03
N GLY A 136 -27.14 -4.45 6.30
CA GLY A 136 -28.12 -4.88 5.31
C GLY A 136 -27.48 -5.74 4.22
N LEU A 137 -26.40 -5.22 3.61
CA LEU A 137 -25.64 -5.91 2.58
C LEU A 137 -25.02 -7.23 3.08
N ARG A 138 -24.42 -7.21 4.28
CA ARG A 138 -23.89 -8.41 4.94
C ARG A 138 -24.98 -9.46 5.13
N ASN A 139 -26.15 -9.06 5.65
CA ASN A 139 -27.22 -10.00 5.92
C ASN A 139 -27.77 -10.61 4.63
N ASP A 140 -27.94 -9.81 3.57
CA ASP A 140 -28.34 -10.31 2.25
C ASP A 140 -27.31 -11.31 1.69
N CYS A 141 -26.03 -11.02 1.86
CA CYS A 141 -24.92 -11.85 1.44
C CYS A 141 -24.85 -13.17 2.23
N LEU A 142 -24.81 -13.11 3.56
CA LEU A 142 -24.60 -14.28 4.44
C LEU A 142 -25.82 -15.20 4.53
N HIS A 143 -27.03 -14.64 4.50
CA HIS A 143 -28.25 -15.45 4.42
C HIS A 143 -28.57 -15.88 2.99
N TYR A 144 -27.80 -15.37 2.02
CA TYR A 144 -27.92 -15.69 0.61
C TYR A 144 -29.38 -15.53 0.16
N ASN A 145 -29.95 -14.35 0.42
CA ASN A 145 -31.37 -14.06 0.18
C ASN A 145 -31.69 -14.11 -1.33
N GLU A 146 -32.95 -14.38 -1.71
CA GLU A 146 -33.33 -14.51 -3.13
C GLU A 146 -32.92 -13.30 -4.00
N GLY A 147 -33.04 -12.08 -3.46
CA GLY A 147 -32.58 -10.88 -4.14
C GLY A 147 -31.06 -10.84 -4.34
N PHE A 148 -30.28 -11.37 -3.40
CA PHE A 148 -28.82 -11.47 -3.52
C PHE A 148 -28.40 -12.52 -4.55
N LYS A 149 -29.10 -13.67 -4.60
CA LYS A 149 -28.82 -14.75 -5.58
C LYS A 149 -28.98 -14.31 -7.03
N GLN A 150 -29.83 -13.32 -7.27
CA GLN A 150 -30.14 -12.81 -8.61
C GLN A 150 -29.21 -11.68 -9.05
N LYS A 151 -28.33 -11.19 -8.18
CA LYS A 151 -27.40 -10.11 -8.53
C LYS A 151 -26.35 -10.61 -9.52
N ASP A 152 -26.14 -9.81 -10.56
CA ASP A 152 -25.02 -9.99 -11.46
C ASP A 152 -23.73 -9.42 -10.86
N SER A 153 -22.62 -9.57 -11.59
CA SER A 153 -21.31 -9.12 -11.13
C SER A 153 -21.24 -7.60 -10.93
N ALA A 154 -21.95 -6.81 -11.75
CA ALA A 154 -21.96 -5.35 -11.66
C ALA A 154 -22.72 -4.87 -10.41
N ALA A 155 -23.87 -5.48 -10.10
CA ALA A 155 -24.62 -5.22 -8.89
C ALA A 155 -23.81 -5.59 -7.64
N LEU A 156 -23.16 -6.76 -7.64
CA LEU A 156 -22.28 -7.18 -6.53
C LEU A 156 -21.08 -6.25 -6.36
N LYS A 157 -20.49 -5.76 -7.45
CA LYS A 157 -19.42 -4.76 -7.42
C LYS A 157 -19.88 -3.48 -6.73
N GLY A 158 -21.05 -2.96 -7.11
CA GLY A 158 -21.63 -1.75 -6.53
C GLY A 158 -21.93 -1.90 -5.03
N ASP A 159 -22.47 -3.03 -4.62
CA ASP A 159 -22.71 -3.33 -3.20
C ASP A 159 -21.40 -3.42 -2.41
N ALA A 160 -20.41 -4.14 -2.93
CA ALA A 160 -19.12 -4.30 -2.27
C ALA A 160 -18.39 -2.97 -2.11
N LEU A 161 -18.41 -2.12 -3.14
CA LEU A 161 -17.83 -0.78 -3.09
C LEU A 161 -18.55 0.10 -2.06
N THR A 162 -19.89 0.08 -2.08
CA THR A 162 -20.71 0.82 -1.11
C THR A 162 -20.40 0.40 0.32
N ALA A 163 -20.32 -0.91 0.58
CA ALA A 163 -19.98 -1.42 1.89
C ALA A 163 -18.58 -0.98 2.33
N LEU A 164 -17.58 -1.13 1.46
CA LEU A 164 -16.17 -0.84 1.75
C LEU A 164 -15.96 0.66 2.04
N ASN A 165 -16.43 1.54 1.15
CA ASN A 165 -16.30 2.99 1.34
C ASN A 165 -17.12 3.49 2.54
N SER A 166 -18.29 2.89 2.80
CA SER A 166 -19.05 3.18 4.02
C SER A 166 -18.28 2.81 5.29
N LEU A 167 -17.59 1.67 5.30
CA LEU A 167 -16.79 1.25 6.45
C LEU A 167 -15.60 2.19 6.65
N LYS A 168 -14.89 2.57 5.59
CA LYS A 168 -13.81 3.56 5.66
C LYS A 168 -14.28 4.88 6.26
N CYS A 169 -15.40 5.40 5.76
CA CYS A 169 -16.00 6.63 6.27
C CYS A 169 -16.35 6.52 7.76
N VAL A 170 -16.97 5.41 8.18
CA VAL A 170 -17.25 5.14 9.61
C VAL A 170 -15.96 5.09 10.43
N TYR A 171 -14.92 4.42 9.92
CA TYR A 171 -13.63 4.29 10.60
C TYR A 171 -12.98 5.67 10.82
N GLY A 172 -12.97 6.52 9.78
CA GLY A 172 -12.46 7.89 9.86
C GLY A 172 -13.25 8.80 10.79
N GLU A 173 -14.59 8.71 10.79
CA GLU A 173 -15.44 9.51 11.68
C GLU A 173 -15.32 9.09 13.15
N ILE A 174 -15.11 7.80 13.43
CA ILE A 174 -15.03 7.27 14.79
C ILE A 174 -13.65 7.44 15.41
N LEU A 175 -12.59 7.10 14.67
CA LEU A 175 -11.22 7.09 15.20
C LEU A 175 -10.47 8.39 14.92
N GLY A 176 -10.94 9.18 13.97
CA GLY A 176 -10.27 10.39 13.51
C GLY A 176 -9.20 10.09 12.45
N VAL A 177 -9.25 10.84 11.36
CA VAL A 177 -8.17 10.88 10.36
C VAL A 177 -7.12 11.88 10.83
N VAL A 178 -5.84 11.54 10.66
CA VAL A 178 -4.72 12.43 10.97
C VAL A 178 -4.84 13.70 10.12
N ASP A 179 -4.97 14.83 10.79
CA ASP A 179 -4.92 16.15 10.18
C ASP A 179 -3.47 16.62 10.10
N TYR A 180 -2.89 16.55 8.91
CA TYR A 180 -1.50 16.94 8.69
C TYR A 180 -1.23 18.43 8.95
N SER A 181 -2.26 19.30 8.97
CA SER A 181 -2.07 20.73 9.27
C SER A 181 -1.76 20.99 10.75
N THR A 182 -2.07 20.05 11.63
CA THR A 182 -1.92 20.17 13.09
C THR A 182 -1.03 19.10 13.70
N VAL A 183 -0.54 18.13 12.91
CA VAL A 183 0.21 16.99 13.41
C VAL A 183 1.68 17.33 13.74
N GLU A 184 2.19 16.77 14.84
CA GLU A 184 3.59 16.93 15.24
C GLU A 184 4.56 16.16 14.32
N SER A 185 5.80 16.68 14.17
CA SER A 185 6.85 16.05 13.36
C SER A 185 7.20 14.62 13.78
N SER A 186 7.06 14.30 15.07
CA SER A 186 7.26 12.95 15.62
C SER A 186 6.30 11.92 15.02
N LYS A 187 5.04 12.31 14.78
CA LYS A 187 4.01 11.43 14.20
C LYS A 187 4.29 11.13 12.74
N PHE A 188 4.87 12.07 11.98
CA PHE A 188 5.31 11.81 10.62
C PHE A 188 6.36 10.70 10.54
N LEU A 189 7.34 10.73 11.46
CA LEU A 189 8.36 9.68 11.54
C LEU A 189 7.73 8.32 11.89
N GLU A 190 6.74 8.30 12.79
CA GLU A 190 6.00 7.07 13.12
C GLU A 190 5.25 6.51 11.89
N ILE A 191 4.57 7.37 11.13
CA ILE A 191 3.86 6.99 9.91
C ILE A 191 4.83 6.39 8.88
N PHE A 192 5.96 7.05 8.62
CA PHE A 192 6.95 6.56 7.66
C PHE A 192 7.63 5.27 8.13
N SER A 193 7.95 5.15 9.42
CA SER A 193 8.46 3.91 10.00
C SER A 193 7.47 2.77 9.80
N LYS A 194 6.17 3.01 10.05
CA LYS A 194 5.13 2.00 9.86
C LYS A 194 5.00 1.56 8.41
N ILE A 195 5.08 2.49 7.46
CA ILE A 195 5.07 2.17 6.02
C ILE A 195 6.29 1.30 5.66
N ALA A 196 7.47 1.65 6.16
CA ALA A 196 8.70 0.88 5.93
C ALA A 196 8.61 -0.54 6.53
N ASP A 197 8.13 -0.66 7.77
CA ASP A 197 7.94 -1.95 8.44
C ASP A 197 6.95 -2.86 7.67
N GLU A 198 5.87 -2.27 7.14
CA GLU A 198 4.91 -3.01 6.32
C GLU A 198 5.51 -3.47 4.99
N ALA A 199 6.35 -2.64 4.35
CA ALA A 199 7.04 -3.01 3.11
C ALA A 199 8.13 -4.07 3.30
N ALA A 200 8.75 -4.12 4.48
CA ALA A 200 9.73 -5.14 4.83
C ALA A 200 9.09 -6.52 5.09
N SER A 201 7.78 -6.57 5.33
CA SER A 201 7.08 -7.85 5.54
C SER A 201 6.89 -8.64 4.25
N SER A 202 6.99 -9.96 4.33
CA SER A 202 6.82 -10.89 3.20
C SER A 202 5.38 -11.40 3.05
N ASP A 203 4.39 -10.66 3.57
CA ASP A 203 2.99 -11.07 3.52
C ASP A 203 2.47 -11.10 2.06
N PRO A 204 1.76 -12.16 1.65
CA PRO A 204 1.18 -12.24 0.32
C PRO A 204 0.23 -11.06 0.02
N GLY A 205 0.34 -10.50 -1.18
CA GLY A 205 -0.54 -9.41 -1.65
C GLY A 205 -0.01 -7.99 -1.40
N LYS A 206 1.15 -7.84 -0.76
CA LYS A 206 1.85 -6.55 -0.65
C LYS A 206 2.75 -6.30 -1.85
N LEU A 207 2.83 -5.04 -2.29
CA LEU A 207 3.75 -4.65 -3.38
C LEU A 207 5.13 -4.23 -2.85
N GLY A 208 5.43 -4.46 -1.57
CA GLY A 208 6.76 -4.21 -0.99
C GLY A 208 7.19 -2.75 -1.06
N ILE A 209 8.40 -2.50 -1.57
CA ILE A 209 9.03 -1.18 -1.63
C ILE A 209 8.26 -0.24 -2.57
N GLU A 210 7.67 -0.77 -3.64
CA GLU A 210 6.85 -0.02 -4.58
C GLU A 210 5.60 0.55 -3.89
N GLU A 211 4.91 -0.26 -3.07
CA GLU A 211 3.78 0.21 -2.26
C GLU A 211 4.20 1.31 -1.28
N ALA A 212 5.32 1.08 -0.57
CA ALA A 212 5.86 2.03 0.37
C ALA A 212 6.18 3.37 -0.29
N THR A 213 6.79 3.33 -1.48
CA THR A 213 7.16 4.53 -2.24
C THR A 213 5.92 5.35 -2.60
N VAL A 214 4.86 4.70 -3.11
CA VAL A 214 3.59 5.37 -3.44
C VAL A 214 2.96 5.98 -2.20
N ARG A 215 2.87 5.22 -1.10
CA ARG A 215 2.24 5.67 0.14
C ARG A 215 3.01 6.82 0.79
N MET A 216 4.34 6.75 0.83
CA MET A 216 5.19 7.83 1.34
C MET A 216 4.99 9.11 0.53
N ARG A 217 4.99 9.02 -0.81
CA ARG A 217 4.69 10.15 -1.70
C ARG A 217 3.34 10.77 -1.38
N ASN A 218 2.28 9.95 -1.29
CA ASN A 218 0.92 10.46 -1.08
C ASN A 218 0.75 11.10 0.31
N VAL A 219 1.36 10.53 1.35
CA VAL A 219 1.39 11.13 2.70
C VAL A 219 2.12 12.48 2.66
N PHE A 220 3.28 12.55 2.00
CA PHE A 220 4.06 13.79 1.88
C PHE A 220 3.28 14.87 1.11
N ALA A 221 2.64 14.48 0.00
CA ALA A 221 1.80 15.37 -0.80
C ALA A 221 0.60 15.90 0.00
N SER A 222 -0.06 15.02 0.76
CA SER A 222 -1.19 15.40 1.61
C SER A 222 -0.77 16.34 2.74
N ALA A 223 0.44 16.16 3.28
CA ALA A 223 0.94 16.92 4.40
C ALA A 223 1.49 18.30 4.04
N PHE A 224 2.23 18.38 2.93
CA PHE A 224 2.97 19.59 2.57
C PHE A 224 2.43 20.26 1.31
N GLY A 225 1.44 19.66 0.63
CA GLY A 225 0.94 20.13 -0.66
C GLY A 225 1.96 19.99 -1.79
N VAL A 226 3.02 19.19 -1.58
CA VAL A 226 4.12 19.00 -2.54
C VAL A 226 4.13 17.56 -3.00
N ASP A 227 3.88 17.37 -4.29
CA ASP A 227 4.12 16.10 -4.94
C ASP A 227 5.63 15.85 -5.08
N LEU A 228 6.11 14.70 -4.60
CA LEU A 228 7.51 14.30 -4.73
C LEU A 228 7.87 13.84 -6.14
N SER A 229 6.89 13.70 -7.06
CA SER A 229 7.18 13.47 -8.46
C SER A 229 7.91 14.67 -9.07
N MET A 230 8.98 14.38 -9.80
CA MET A 230 9.81 15.41 -10.41
C MET A 230 9.10 15.96 -11.65
N ASN A 231 8.83 17.26 -11.63
CA ASN A 231 8.48 18.11 -12.77
C ASN A 231 7.31 17.67 -13.67
N ASN A 232 6.54 16.65 -13.30
CA ASN A 232 5.40 16.08 -14.04
C ASN A 232 5.70 15.80 -15.53
N SER A 233 6.98 15.70 -15.89
CA SER A 233 7.43 15.50 -17.27
C SER A 233 8.37 14.31 -17.40
N GLY A 234 8.63 13.60 -16.29
CA GLY A 234 9.59 12.50 -16.21
C GLY A 234 11.02 12.88 -16.58
N ARG A 235 11.33 14.18 -16.71
CA ARG A 235 12.64 14.62 -17.18
C ARG A 235 13.65 14.63 -16.03
N PRO A 236 14.88 14.16 -16.25
CA PRO A 236 15.95 14.30 -15.28
C PRO A 236 16.13 15.75 -14.84
N VAL A 237 16.36 15.97 -13.55
CA VAL A 237 16.79 17.26 -13.02
C VAL A 237 18.30 17.24 -12.89
N TYR A 238 18.92 18.29 -13.43
CA TYR A 238 20.34 18.52 -13.31
C TYR A 238 20.58 19.51 -12.17
N LYS A 239 21.51 19.16 -11.28
CA LYS A 239 21.93 20.03 -10.19
C LYS A 239 23.43 20.12 -10.15
N THR A 240 23.96 21.33 -10.33
CA THR A 240 25.38 21.63 -10.17
C THR A 240 25.55 22.40 -8.86
N SER A 241 26.39 21.91 -7.97
CA SER A 241 26.70 22.57 -6.71
C SER A 241 28.14 22.26 -6.27
N ILE A 242 28.51 22.85 -5.14
CA ILE A 242 29.69 22.48 -4.37
C ILE A 242 29.22 21.58 -3.23
N TYR A 243 29.88 20.45 -3.07
CA TYR A 243 29.53 19.42 -2.12
C TYR A 243 30.71 19.10 -1.21
N GLN A 244 30.42 18.71 0.02
CA GLN A 244 31.37 18.02 0.88
C GLN A 244 31.15 16.51 0.72
N VAL A 245 32.23 15.74 0.56
CA VAL A 245 32.19 14.28 0.55
C VAL A 245 32.02 13.80 1.99
N GLU A 246 30.91 13.15 2.30
CA GLU A 246 30.63 12.59 3.62
C GLU A 246 31.10 11.13 3.73
N GLY A 247 31.11 10.39 2.61
CA GLY A 247 31.48 8.98 2.59
C GLY A 247 31.69 8.46 1.17
N ILE A 248 32.59 7.49 1.02
CA ILE A 248 32.79 6.75 -0.24
C ILE A 248 32.72 5.25 0.09
N ASP A 249 31.76 4.54 -0.51
CA ASP A 249 31.64 3.09 -0.39
C ASP A 249 31.93 2.44 -1.75
N PRO A 250 33.19 2.11 -2.05
CA PRO A 250 33.56 1.50 -3.32
C PRO A 250 33.16 0.02 -3.43
N ASP A 251 32.88 -0.64 -2.30
CA ASP A 251 32.60 -2.08 -2.22
C ASP A 251 31.09 -2.39 -2.21
N GLY A 252 30.24 -1.36 -2.18
CA GLY A 252 28.78 -1.49 -2.29
C GLY A 252 28.31 -2.07 -3.63
N GLU A 253 27.07 -2.57 -3.64
CA GLU A 253 26.37 -3.03 -4.85
C GLU A 253 25.06 -2.23 -5.06
N PRO A 254 25.08 -1.09 -5.77
CA PRO A 254 26.22 -0.47 -6.45
C PRO A 254 27.17 0.28 -5.49
N ALA A 255 28.37 0.63 -5.97
CA ALA A 255 29.29 1.50 -5.24
C ALA A 255 28.66 2.90 -5.07
N GLU A 256 28.91 3.56 -3.94
CA GLU A 256 28.19 4.77 -3.55
C GLU A 256 29.13 5.93 -3.18
N LEU A 257 28.68 7.15 -3.47
CA LEU A 257 29.29 8.40 -2.99
C LEU A 257 28.23 9.22 -2.25
N SER A 258 28.48 9.52 -0.98
CA SER A 258 27.63 10.40 -0.17
C SER A 258 28.14 11.83 -0.23
N LEU A 259 27.32 12.73 -0.76
CA LEU A 259 27.62 14.15 -0.90
C LEU A 259 26.66 15.01 -0.08
N ARG A 260 27.19 15.95 0.71
CA ARG A 260 26.42 17.00 1.36
C ARG A 260 26.52 18.30 0.56
N ASP A 261 25.39 18.79 0.07
CA ASP A 261 25.33 20.05 -0.66
C ASP A 261 25.62 21.22 0.28
N MET A 262 26.69 21.97 0.00
CA MET A 262 27.13 23.08 0.84
C MET A 262 26.16 24.27 0.82
N ALA A 263 25.29 24.37 -0.20
CA ALA A 263 24.35 25.48 -0.33
C ALA A 263 23.11 25.33 0.58
N ASN A 264 22.63 24.10 0.77
CA ASN A 264 21.36 23.85 1.47
C ASN A 264 21.43 22.72 2.52
N GLY A 265 22.58 22.07 2.68
CA GLY A 265 22.84 21.04 3.67
C GLY A 265 22.23 19.67 3.36
N LEU A 266 21.57 19.48 2.21
CA LEU A 266 20.97 18.20 1.83
C LEU A 266 22.04 17.16 1.51
N ILE A 267 21.84 15.93 1.99
CA ILE A 267 22.67 14.78 1.67
C ILE A 267 22.08 14.07 0.45
N VAL A 268 22.94 13.71 -0.50
CA VAL A 268 22.62 12.98 -1.71
C VAL A 268 23.55 11.79 -1.81
N ILE A 269 22.98 10.59 -1.99
CA ILE A 269 23.71 9.36 -2.25
C ILE A 269 23.69 9.12 -3.76
N ILE A 270 24.86 8.85 -4.32
CA ILE A 270 25.08 8.74 -5.76
C ILE A 270 25.57 7.33 -6.08
N ASP A 271 24.91 6.68 -7.04
CA ASP A 271 25.39 5.42 -7.60
C ASP A 271 26.61 5.70 -8.50
N LEU A 272 27.72 5.05 -8.21
CA LEU A 272 28.95 5.17 -8.96
C LEU A 272 29.10 4.03 -9.97
N THR A 273 29.56 4.38 -11.17
CA THR A 273 30.06 3.39 -12.12
C THR A 273 31.57 3.18 -11.91
N ALA A 274 32.11 2.10 -12.49
CA ALA A 274 33.56 1.88 -12.55
C ALA A 274 34.32 3.00 -13.30
N GLY A 275 33.63 3.81 -14.12
CA GLY A 275 34.19 5.01 -14.72
C GLY A 275 34.30 6.17 -13.72
N ASP A 276 33.29 6.32 -12.88
CA ASP A 276 33.23 7.39 -11.87
C ASP A 276 34.25 7.14 -10.75
N LEU A 277 34.40 5.90 -10.30
CA LEU A 277 35.43 5.52 -9.32
C LEU A 277 36.84 5.90 -9.80
N ARG A 278 37.18 5.63 -11.06
CA ARG A 278 38.47 6.03 -11.65
C ARG A 278 38.69 7.54 -11.67
N LYS A 279 37.62 8.33 -11.85
CA LYS A 279 37.70 9.79 -11.79
C LYS A 279 37.94 10.28 -10.36
N ILE A 280 37.21 9.70 -9.40
CA ILE A 280 37.35 10.00 -7.97
C ILE A 280 38.78 9.70 -7.51
N GLU A 281 39.31 8.52 -7.86
CA GLU A 281 40.70 8.13 -7.60
C GLU A 281 41.70 9.07 -8.28
N GLY A 282 41.47 9.41 -9.55
CA GLY A 282 42.34 10.29 -10.32
C GLY A 282 42.44 11.71 -9.74
N GLU A 283 41.33 12.24 -9.23
CA GLU A 283 41.25 13.56 -8.58
C GLU A 283 41.64 13.51 -7.09
N LYS A 284 42.00 12.33 -6.56
CA LYS A 284 42.36 12.11 -5.15
C LYS A 284 41.29 12.67 -4.20
N ILE A 285 40.04 12.31 -4.49
CA ILE A 285 38.89 12.68 -3.69
C ILE A 285 38.72 11.65 -2.59
N ASP A 286 38.78 12.12 -1.35
CA ASP A 286 38.61 11.33 -0.12
C ASP A 286 37.45 11.89 0.72
N GLU A 287 37.02 11.17 1.76
CA GLU A 287 36.09 11.69 2.75
C GLU A 287 36.54 13.04 3.33
N GLY A 288 35.59 13.96 3.48
CA GLY A 288 35.83 15.35 3.87
C GLY A 288 36.28 16.28 2.74
N SER A 289 36.62 15.77 1.55
CA SER A 289 36.98 16.60 0.40
C SER A 289 35.82 17.50 -0.02
N ILE A 290 36.13 18.71 -0.49
CA ILE A 290 35.15 19.59 -1.13
C ILE A 290 35.25 19.37 -2.63
N VAL A 291 34.12 19.16 -3.30
CA VAL A 291 34.06 18.88 -4.73
C VAL A 291 33.02 19.74 -5.44
N ALA A 292 33.32 20.15 -6.67
CA ALA A 292 32.34 20.69 -7.60
C ALA A 292 31.85 19.54 -8.47
N ALA A 293 30.54 19.30 -8.46
CA ALA A 293 29.93 18.20 -9.21
C ALA A 293 28.62 18.65 -9.87
N SER A 294 28.29 18.00 -10.98
CA SER A 294 26.95 18.06 -11.55
C SER A 294 26.29 16.70 -11.40
N LEU A 295 25.09 16.69 -10.85
CA LEU A 295 24.28 15.50 -10.60
C LEU A 295 23.07 15.49 -11.52
N THR A 296 22.65 14.31 -11.96
CA THR A 296 21.36 14.10 -12.62
C THR A 296 20.53 13.13 -11.80
N SER A 297 19.25 13.43 -11.63
CA SER A 297 18.31 12.45 -11.11
C SER A 297 17.97 11.40 -12.16
N VAL A 298 17.76 10.17 -11.71
CA VAL A 298 17.17 9.09 -12.50
C VAL A 298 15.80 8.80 -11.90
N PRO A 299 14.70 9.27 -12.52
CA PRO A 299 13.36 9.05 -12.00
C PRO A 299 12.91 7.60 -12.17
N ASN A 300 12.07 7.10 -11.24
CA ASN A 300 11.32 5.85 -11.42
C ASN A 300 10.04 6.08 -12.27
N ASN A 301 9.22 5.03 -12.43
CA ASN A 301 7.94 5.10 -13.15
C ASN A 301 6.88 5.98 -12.45
N LEU A 302 7.10 6.39 -11.20
CA LEU A 302 6.30 7.40 -10.49
C LEU A 302 6.89 8.80 -10.62
N GLU A 303 7.93 8.95 -11.43
CA GLU A 303 8.71 10.17 -11.63
C GLU A 303 9.39 10.71 -10.37
N ILE A 304 9.50 9.92 -9.29
CA ILE A 304 10.28 10.26 -8.10
C ILE A 304 11.74 9.92 -8.37
N THR A 305 12.70 10.69 -7.83
CA THR A 305 14.12 10.33 -7.93
C THR A 305 14.37 8.95 -7.31
N ALA A 306 14.73 7.97 -8.13
CA ALA A 306 15.13 6.64 -7.67
C ALA A 306 16.61 6.61 -7.29
N SER A 307 17.45 7.23 -8.11
CA SER A 307 18.86 7.42 -7.80
C SER A 307 19.45 8.69 -8.42
N TRP A 308 20.61 9.09 -7.92
CA TRP A 308 21.40 10.18 -8.46
C TRP A 308 22.63 9.64 -9.15
N ARG A 309 23.04 10.29 -10.24
CA ARG A 309 24.26 9.97 -10.98
C ARG A 309 25.11 11.20 -11.21
N LEU A 310 26.42 11.00 -11.27
CA LEU A 310 27.34 12.03 -11.72
C LEU A 310 27.14 12.31 -13.22
N VAL A 311 27.18 13.59 -13.57
CA VAL A 311 27.18 14.09 -14.95
C VAL A 311 28.50 14.79 -15.20
N GLY A 312 29.30 14.22 -16.09
CA GLY A 312 30.60 14.79 -16.44
C GLY A 312 31.66 14.50 -15.39
N ASP A 313 32.47 15.51 -15.06
CA ASP A 313 33.59 15.38 -14.14
C ASP A 313 33.20 15.84 -12.73
N VAL A 314 33.71 15.14 -11.73
CA VAL A 314 33.79 15.62 -10.35
C VAL A 314 35.17 16.21 -10.16
N ARG A 315 35.28 17.40 -9.57
CA ARG A 315 36.57 18.07 -9.37
C ARG A 315 36.75 18.48 -7.94
N LYS A 316 37.93 18.20 -7.37
CA LYS A 316 38.27 18.66 -6.03
C LYS A 316 38.43 20.18 -6.02
N VAL A 317 37.83 20.84 -5.03
CA VAL A 317 37.90 22.29 -4.83
C VAL A 317 38.79 22.53 -3.62
N GLY A 318 40.06 22.84 -3.87
CA GLY A 318 41.09 22.99 -2.84
C GLY A 318 42.07 21.84 -2.86
#